data_AF-A0A9D5AZF9-F1
#
_entry.id   AF-A0A9D5AZF9-F1
#
_cell.length_a   1.000
_cell.length_b   1.000
_cell.length_c   1.000
_cell.angle_alpha   90.00
_cell.angle_beta   90.00
_cell.angle_gamma   90.00
#
_symmetry.space_group_name_H-M   'P 1'
#
loop_
_entity.id
_entity.type
_entity.pdbx_description
1 polymer ?
#
loop_
_entity_poly.entity_id
_entity_poly.type
_entity_poly.pdbx_seq_one_letter_code
_entity_poly.pdbx_strand_id
1 'polypeptide(L)'
;MSQKDKETFKEYAQRWRELAAQIVPPLEEKEMTKIFLKTLSSFYYKRMIASAPSAFTETVNMGMRLEEGVREGRLTKDEGSSSKRYGAFAKKKDGEAHVVQSHVKPRRPSVRRKPVPQ
;
A
#
# COMPACT_ATOMS: atom_id res chain seq x y z
N MET A 1 8.60 24.91 2.86
CA MET A 1 8.25 24.19 1.61
C MET A 1 7.61 22.86 1.99
N SER A 2 6.63 22.37 1.25
CA SER A 2 6.00 21.05 1.44
C SER A 2 5.69 20.40 0.09
N GLN A 3 5.44 19.09 0.09
CA GLN A 3 4.95 18.35 -1.08
C GLN A 3 3.54 18.79 -1.41
N LYS A 4 3.24 19.03 -2.69
CA LYS A 4 1.91 19.39 -3.17
C LYS A 4 1.06 18.14 -3.40
N ASP A 5 -0.27 18.26 -3.37
CA ASP A 5 -1.20 17.10 -3.42
C ASP A 5 -1.04 16.19 -4.64
N LYS A 6 -0.67 16.77 -5.80
CA LYS A 6 -0.50 16.05 -7.08
C LYS A 6 0.96 15.86 -7.48
N GLU A 7 1.89 16.31 -6.64
CA GLU A 7 3.32 16.21 -6.90
C GLU A 7 3.81 14.86 -6.36
N THR A 8 4.51 14.10 -7.18
CA THR A 8 5.17 12.86 -6.73
C THR A 8 6.29 13.18 -5.75
N PHE A 9 6.67 12.21 -4.93
CA PHE A 9 7.76 12.41 -3.96
C PHE A 9 9.06 12.83 -4.65
N LYS A 10 9.33 12.26 -5.84
CA LYS A 10 10.53 12.57 -6.63
C LYS A 10 10.53 14.02 -7.15
N GLU A 11 9.42 14.49 -7.70
CA GLU A 11 9.29 15.88 -8.18
C GLU A 11 9.45 16.86 -7.02
N TYR A 12 8.86 16.55 -5.87
CA TYR A 12 9.02 17.34 -4.66
C TYR A 12 10.48 17.42 -4.21
N ALA A 13 11.18 16.29 -4.14
CA ALA A 13 12.58 16.23 -3.75
C ALA A 13 13.48 17.02 -4.72
N GLN A 14 13.19 16.94 -6.03
CA GLN A 14 13.91 17.70 -7.03
C GLN A 14 13.71 19.20 -6.85
N ARG A 15 12.46 19.66 -6.73
CA ARG A 15 12.13 21.08 -6.51
C ARG A 15 12.77 21.62 -5.22
N TRP A 16 12.78 20.80 -4.17
CA TRP A 16 13.46 21.15 -2.92
C TRP A 16 14.96 21.30 -3.12
N ARG A 17 15.59 20.37 -3.86
CA ARG A 17 17.03 20.41 -4.15
C ARG A 17 17.43 21.62 -5.00
N GLU A 18 16.59 22.03 -5.95
CA GLU A 18 16.79 23.24 -6.75
C GLU A 18 16.81 24.51 -5.89
N LEU A 19 15.98 24.58 -4.84
CA LEU A 19 16.05 25.68 -3.86
C LEU A 19 17.28 25.56 -2.95
N ALA A 20 17.59 24.36 -2.48
CA ALA A 20 18.75 24.13 -1.62
C ALA A 20 20.07 24.47 -2.32
N ALA A 21 20.15 24.27 -3.64
CA ALA A 21 21.32 24.61 -4.45
C ALA A 21 21.60 26.12 -4.54
N GLN A 22 20.66 26.98 -4.17
CA GLN A 22 20.84 28.44 -4.15
C GLN A 22 21.52 28.94 -2.86
N ILE A 23 21.70 28.07 -1.86
CA ILE A 23 22.29 28.42 -0.57
C ILE A 23 23.82 28.48 -0.69
N VAL A 24 24.42 29.54 -0.15
CA VAL A 24 25.87 29.75 -0.10
C VAL A 24 26.32 29.96 1.35
N PRO A 25 27.27 29.15 1.87
CA PRO A 25 27.93 28.04 1.19
C PRO A 25 26.98 26.85 0.93
N PRO A 26 27.31 25.95 -0.03
CA PRO A 26 26.49 24.77 -0.32
C PRO A 26 26.26 23.91 0.92
N LEU A 27 25.07 23.34 1.05
CA LEU A 27 24.73 22.46 2.16
C LEU A 27 25.50 21.13 2.09
N GLU A 28 25.97 20.66 3.23
CA GLU A 28 26.51 19.30 3.34
C GLU A 28 25.39 18.24 3.28
N GLU A 29 25.73 17.01 2.91
CA GLU A 29 24.74 15.94 2.73
C GLU A 29 23.92 15.63 4.01
N LYS A 30 24.55 15.73 5.18
CA LYS A 30 23.89 15.58 6.48
C LYS A 30 22.89 16.69 6.73
N GLU A 31 23.23 17.92 6.35
CA GLU A 31 22.34 19.07 6.47
C GLU A 31 21.19 18.97 5.48
N MET A 32 21.46 18.57 4.24
CA MET A 32 20.43 18.34 3.23
C MET A 32 19.40 17.33 3.74
N THR A 33 19.85 16.19 4.25
CA THR A 33 19.00 15.15 4.83
C THR A 33 18.18 15.70 6.00
N LYS A 34 18.84 16.35 6.96
CA LYS A 34 18.18 16.89 8.17
C LYS A 34 17.12 17.94 7.84
N ILE A 35 17.40 18.85 6.92
CA ILE A 35 16.47 19.92 6.57
C ILE A 35 15.32 19.37 5.72
N PHE A 36 15.61 18.48 4.77
CA PHE A 36 14.57 17.86 3.94
C PHE A 36 13.59 17.02 4.77
N LEU A 37 14.07 16.26 5.76
CA LEU A 37 13.19 15.51 6.67
C LEU A 37 12.18 16.40 7.39
N LYS A 38 12.56 17.63 7.77
CA LYS A 38 11.68 18.58 8.45
C LYS A 38 10.57 19.13 7.56
N THR A 39 10.69 19.03 6.25
CA THR A 39 9.71 19.54 5.30
C THR A 39 8.69 18.47 4.86
N LEU A 40 8.87 17.22 5.29
CA LEU A 40 7.98 16.11 4.99
C LEU A 40 6.70 16.15 5.83
N SER A 41 5.64 15.53 5.33
CA SER A 41 4.44 15.30 6.13
C SER A 41 4.71 14.32 7.28
N SER A 42 3.87 14.37 8.32
CA SER A 42 3.98 13.53 9.51
C SER A 42 4.12 12.04 9.19
N PHE A 43 3.37 11.55 8.19
CA PHE A 43 3.45 10.17 7.72
C PHE A 43 4.86 9.79 7.25
N TYR A 44 5.45 10.56 6.32
CA TYR A 44 6.78 10.25 5.81
C TYR A 44 7.86 10.45 6.88
N TYR A 45 7.77 11.51 7.67
CA TYR A 45 8.73 11.79 8.73
C TYR A 45 8.82 10.64 9.75
N LYS A 46 7.68 10.19 10.29
CA LYS A 46 7.65 9.07 11.25
C LYS A 46 8.27 7.80 10.67
N ARG A 47 7.97 7.47 9.41
CA ARG A 47 8.52 6.27 8.75
C ARG A 47 10.02 6.39 8.49
N MET A 48 10.49 7.58 8.13
CA MET A 48 11.91 7.81 7.87
C MET A 48 12.75 7.84 9.16
N ILE A 49 12.24 8.40 10.25
CA ILE A 49 12.93 8.36 11.55
C ILE A 49 13.13 6.91 12.01
N ALA A 50 12.17 6.03 11.78
CA ALA A 50 12.31 4.62 12.12
C ALA A 50 13.38 3.88 11.30
N SER A 51 13.64 4.31 10.05
CA SER A 51 14.67 3.69 9.20
C SER A 51 16.01 4.41 9.22
N ALA A 52 16.06 5.64 9.73
CA ALA A 52 17.24 6.49 9.84
C ALA A 52 18.10 6.57 8.55
N PRO A 53 17.57 7.11 7.43
CA PRO A 53 18.37 7.29 6.22
C PRO A 53 19.56 8.23 6.50
N SER A 54 20.72 7.88 5.96
CA SER A 54 21.99 8.56 6.23
C SER A 54 22.30 9.68 5.23
N ALA A 55 21.70 9.61 4.04
CA ALA A 55 21.94 10.51 2.93
C ALA A 55 20.64 11.02 2.29
N PHE A 56 20.74 12.13 1.56
CA PHE A 56 19.60 12.73 0.87
C PHE A 56 19.01 11.75 -0.16
N THR A 57 19.87 11.11 -0.97
CA THR A 57 19.45 10.12 -1.97
C THR A 57 18.73 8.92 -1.35
N GLU A 58 19.19 8.43 -0.19
CA GLU A 58 18.49 7.36 0.54
C GLU A 58 17.10 7.81 1.00
N THR A 59 17.01 9.05 1.50
CA THR A 59 15.75 9.66 1.92
C THR A 59 14.76 9.75 0.75
N VAL A 60 15.23 10.14 -0.44
CA VAL A 60 14.41 10.19 -1.67
C VAL A 60 13.94 8.80 -2.08
N ASN A 61 14.84 7.83 -2.16
CA ASN A 61 14.51 6.45 -2.53
C ASN A 61 13.49 5.84 -1.57
N MET A 62 13.65 6.10 -0.27
CA MET A 62 12.70 5.63 0.74
C MET A 62 11.34 6.31 0.60
N GLY A 63 11.30 7.63 0.35
CA GLY A 63 10.06 8.37 0.11
C GLY A 63 9.28 7.83 -1.09
N MET A 64 9.98 7.50 -2.18
CA MET A 64 9.39 6.87 -3.37
C MET A 64 8.78 5.50 -3.04
N ARG A 65 9.49 4.65 -2.28
CA ARG A 65 8.97 3.34 -1.84
C ARG A 65 7.76 3.46 -0.93
N LEU A 66 7.74 4.46 -0.05
CA LEU A 66 6.59 4.75 0.81
C LEU A 66 5.39 5.22 0.00
N GLU A 67 5.60 6.10 -0.98
CA GLU A 67 4.55 6.56 -1.90
C GLU A 67 3.96 5.39 -2.71
N GLU A 68 4.82 4.50 -3.22
CA GLU A 68 4.39 3.28 -3.89
C GLU A 68 3.60 2.36 -2.97
N GLY A 69 4.08 2.10 -1.74
CA GLY A 69 3.36 1.28 -0.76
C GLY A 69 1.97 1.84 -0.40
N VAL A 70 1.81 3.16 -0.41
CA VAL A 70 0.49 3.80 -0.24
C VAL A 70 -0.39 3.58 -1.46
N ARG A 71 0.15 3.78 -2.66
CA ARG A 71 -0.56 3.57 -3.93
C ARG A 71 -1.00 2.12 -4.12
N GLU A 72 -0.20 1.16 -3.66
CA GLU A 72 -0.54 -0.27 -3.63
C GLU A 72 -1.53 -0.64 -2.52
N GLY A 73 -1.93 0.31 -1.66
CA GLY A 73 -2.82 0.06 -0.52
C GLY A 73 -2.19 -0.76 0.61
N ARG A 74 -0.86 -0.97 0.57
CA ARG A 74 -0.11 -1.70 1.61
C ARG A 74 0.19 -0.82 2.83
N LEU A 75 0.17 0.49 2.64
CA LEU A 75 0.38 1.51 3.67
C LEU A 75 -0.78 2.50 3.67
N THR A 76 -1.19 2.94 4.86
CA THR A 76 -2.17 4.02 5.03
C THR A 76 -1.47 5.30 5.50
N LYS A 77 -1.80 6.44 4.87
CA LYS A 77 -1.26 7.76 5.27
C LYS A 77 -1.88 8.30 6.57
N ASP A 78 -3.01 7.73 6.99
CA ASP A 78 -3.75 8.11 8.19
C ASP A 78 -3.43 7.13 9.35
N GLU A 79 -2.75 7.63 10.39
CA GLU A 79 -2.63 6.91 11.67
C GLU A 79 -3.84 7.21 12.55
N GLY A 80 -5.00 6.72 12.10
CA GLY A 80 -6.29 7.06 12.70
C GLY A 80 -7.38 6.01 12.52
N SER A 81 -7.05 4.72 12.33
CA SER A 81 -8.00 3.64 12.58
C SER A 81 -7.29 2.30 12.67
N SER A 82 -6.98 1.90 13.90
CA SER A 82 -6.88 0.50 14.27
C SER A 82 -8.25 -0.16 14.04
N SER A 83 -8.55 -0.55 12.82
CA SER A 83 -9.62 -1.51 12.55
C SER A 83 -9.21 -2.47 11.43
N LYS A 84 -8.39 -3.44 11.86
CA LYS A 84 -8.57 -4.86 11.54
C LYS A 84 -8.98 -5.19 10.11
N ARG A 85 -8.01 -5.32 9.21
CA ARG A 85 -8.15 -6.20 8.02
C ARG A 85 -6.88 -7.04 7.82
N TYR A 86 -6.64 -7.94 8.77
CA TYR A 86 -5.92 -9.17 8.46
C TYR A 86 -6.81 -10.00 7.53
N GLY A 87 -6.32 -10.33 6.34
CA GLY A 87 -6.92 -11.34 5.47
C GLY A 87 -7.62 -10.81 4.23
N ALA A 88 -6.86 -10.46 3.20
CA ALA A 88 -7.34 -10.47 1.82
C ALA A 88 -6.24 -10.96 0.87
N PHE A 89 -5.62 -12.09 1.20
CA PHE A 89 -5.03 -12.97 0.19
C PHE A 89 -6.16 -13.73 -0.50
N ALA A 90 -6.88 -13.07 -1.42
CA ALA A 90 -7.71 -13.77 -2.39
C ALA A 90 -6.85 -13.96 -3.66
N LYS A 91 -5.98 -14.97 -3.61
CA LYS A 91 -5.45 -15.57 -4.84
C LYS A 91 -6.56 -16.40 -5.51
N LYS A 92 -6.44 -16.46 -6.85
CA LYS A 92 -7.06 -17.39 -7.84
C LYS A 92 -8.40 -16.88 -8.38
N LYS A 93 -8.52 -16.42 -9.63
CA LYS A 93 -8.15 -16.97 -10.96
C LYS A 93 -9.01 -18.20 -11.33
N ASP A 94 -9.82 -17.95 -12.38
CA ASP A 94 -10.51 -18.80 -13.35
C ASP A 94 -11.59 -19.77 -12.88
N GLY A 95 -12.77 -19.63 -13.48
CA GLY A 95 -13.89 -20.55 -13.34
C GLY A 95 -15.08 -20.17 -14.24
N GLU A 96 -14.83 -19.89 -15.52
CA GLU A 96 -15.90 -19.75 -16.52
C GLU A 96 -15.79 -20.90 -17.52
N ALA A 97 -16.63 -21.93 -17.35
CA ALA A 97 -16.83 -22.97 -18.35
C ALA A 97 -18.23 -23.60 -18.21
N HIS A 98 -19.15 -23.05 -19.01
CA HIS A 98 -20.17 -23.71 -19.83
C HIS A 98 -21.07 -24.82 -19.25
N VAL A 99 -22.36 -24.44 -19.18
CA VAL A 99 -23.57 -25.27 -19.21
C VAL A 99 -23.52 -26.34 -20.30
N VAL A 100 -23.79 -27.60 -19.95
CA VAL A 100 -24.48 -28.55 -20.83
C VAL A 100 -25.47 -29.39 -20.02
N GLN A 101 -26.74 -29.14 -20.32
CA GLN A 101 -27.93 -29.90 -19.97
C GLN A 101 -27.89 -31.28 -20.63
N SER A 102 -28.07 -32.35 -19.86
CA SER A 102 -28.62 -33.60 -20.42
C SER A 102 -29.38 -34.40 -19.36
N HIS A 103 -30.50 -34.92 -19.81
CA HIS A 103 -31.68 -35.35 -19.08
C HIS A 103 -31.87 -36.85 -19.32
N VAL A 104 -31.73 -37.71 -18.30
CA VAL A 104 -32.43 -39.02 -18.32
C VAL A 104 -32.76 -39.45 -16.89
N LYS A 105 -34.04 -39.35 -16.52
CA LYS A 105 -34.63 -40.14 -15.41
C LYS A 105 -35.03 -41.50 -15.96
N PRO A 106 -34.91 -42.58 -15.17
CA PRO A 106 -36.00 -43.55 -15.12
C PRO A 106 -36.65 -43.64 -13.73
N ARG A 107 -37.91 -44.06 -13.77
CA ARG A 107 -38.94 -44.00 -12.74
C ARG A 107 -38.72 -45.02 -11.59
N ARG A 108 -39.11 -44.63 -10.37
CA ARG A 108 -39.37 -45.53 -9.22
C ARG A 108 -40.65 -46.35 -9.45
N PRO A 109 -40.85 -47.42 -8.65
CA PRO A 109 -42.05 -47.42 -7.80
C PRO A 109 -41.75 -47.57 -6.30
N SER A 110 -42.65 -47.00 -5.52
CA SER A 110 -42.66 -46.83 -4.06
C SER A 110 -43.10 -48.08 -3.30
N VAL A 111 -42.98 -47.99 -1.95
CA VAL A 111 -43.69 -48.69 -0.83
C VAL A 111 -42.63 -49.24 0.14
N ARG A 112 -42.61 -49.02 1.47
CA ARG A 112 -43.60 -48.59 2.47
C ARG A 112 -42.89 -47.91 3.68
N ARG A 113 -43.66 -47.17 4.48
CA ARG A 113 -43.25 -46.26 5.56
C ARG A 113 -43.13 -46.92 6.96
N LYS A 114 -42.11 -46.45 7.73
CA LYS A 114 -42.04 -46.07 9.19
C LYS A 114 -42.29 -47.14 10.29
N PRO A 115 -41.95 -46.88 11.60
CA PRO A 115 -40.83 -46.14 12.23
C PRO A 115 -40.15 -46.92 13.43
N VAL A 116 -39.14 -46.30 14.05
CA VAL A 116 -38.41 -46.66 15.31
C VAL A 116 -39.28 -46.41 16.57
N PRO A 117 -39.28 -47.24 17.64
CA PRO A 117 -38.42 -47.12 18.87
C PRO A 117 -38.07 -48.50 19.52
N GLN A 118 -37.21 -48.69 20.53
CA GLN A 118 -36.51 -47.90 21.56
C GLN A 118 -35.02 -48.26 21.58
#